data_AF-A0A382WYV0-F1
#
_entry.id   AF-A0A382WYV0-F1
#
_cell.length_a   1.000
_cell.length_b   1.000
_cell.length_c   1.000
_cell.angle_alpha   90.00
_cell.angle_beta   90.00
_cell.angle_gamma   90.00
#
_symmetry.space_group_name_H-M   'P 1'
#
loop_
_entity.id
_entity.type
_entity.pdbx_description
1 polymer ?
#
loop_
_entity_poly.entity_id
_entity_poly.type
_entity_poly.pdbx_seq_one_letter_code
_entity_poly.pdbx_strand_id
1 'polypeptide(L)'
;MRNQDVVNSASVKLAVLAALYPGIQVLAQDGLALEEIVVTATKRESSIQDIALQVQAINQQTLKNMGAKNMEDFARFMPGVNVVAGVTDSTVVFRGAITGAGYIAASTSSVYLDELPLTTTGSQPNVRLVDIARVEAL
;
A
#
# COMPACT_ATOMS: atom_id res chain seq x y z
N MET A 1 -14.87 -47.19 -68.67
CA MET A 1 -15.87 -46.38 -67.93
C MET A 1 -15.35 -46.24 -66.51
N ARG A 2 -14.62 -45.17 -66.21
CA ARG A 2 -15.08 -43.92 -65.56
C ARG A 2 -15.30 -44.10 -64.04
N ASN A 3 -14.51 -43.33 -63.28
CA ASN A 3 -14.78 -42.68 -62.00
C ASN A 3 -14.18 -43.20 -60.68
N GLN A 4 -13.18 -42.44 -60.19
CA GLN A 4 -13.09 -41.72 -58.89
C GLN A 4 -12.88 -42.61 -57.66
N ASP A 5 -11.69 -42.66 -57.04
CA ASP A 5 -11.00 -41.61 -56.26
C ASP A 5 -11.89 -40.93 -55.21
N VAL A 6 -11.30 -40.62 -54.05
CA VAL A 6 -11.80 -39.76 -52.95
C VAL A 6 -12.36 -40.51 -51.74
N VAL A 7 -11.48 -41.09 -50.90
CA VAL A 7 -11.82 -41.17 -49.46
C VAL A 7 -10.67 -40.84 -48.50
N ASN A 8 -9.40 -40.77 -48.92
CA ASN A 8 -8.30 -40.69 -47.94
C ASN A 8 -7.52 -39.35 -47.85
N SER A 9 -8.08 -38.23 -48.30
CA SER A 9 -7.38 -36.92 -48.29
C SER A 9 -7.99 -35.88 -47.34
N ALA A 10 -9.10 -36.18 -46.67
CA ALA A 10 -9.83 -35.20 -45.86
C ALA A 10 -9.16 -34.94 -44.49
N SER A 11 -8.58 -35.96 -43.86
CA SER A 11 -8.05 -35.86 -42.49
C SER A 11 -6.73 -35.08 -42.39
N VAL A 12 -5.90 -35.11 -43.45
CA VAL A 12 -4.60 -34.42 -43.47
C VAL A 12 -4.77 -32.93 -43.74
N LYS A 13 -5.80 -32.53 -44.50
CA LYS A 13 -6.04 -31.11 -44.82
C LYS A 13 -6.47 -30.28 -43.61
N LEU A 14 -7.07 -30.91 -42.59
CA LEU A 14 -7.51 -30.20 -41.38
C LEU A 14 -6.35 -29.91 -40.41
N ALA A 15 -5.31 -30.76 -40.38
CA ALA A 15 -4.13 -30.56 -39.55
C ALA A 15 -3.20 -29.45 -40.08
N VAL A 16 -3.13 -29.26 -41.39
CA VAL A 16 -2.27 -28.23 -42.01
C VAL A 16 -2.85 -26.81 -41.82
N LEU A 17 -4.18 -26.68 -41.67
CA LEU A 17 -4.81 -25.37 -41.50
C LEU A 17 -4.52 -24.74 -40.12
N ALA A 18 -4.24 -25.55 -39.09
CA ALA A 18 -3.81 -25.06 -37.78
C ALA A 18 -2.34 -24.57 -37.76
N ALA A 19 -1.50 -25.04 -38.69
CA ALA A 19 -0.10 -24.64 -38.79
C ALA A 19 0.12 -23.34 -39.58
N LEU A 20 -0.89 -22.88 -40.34
CA LEU A 20 -0.82 -21.67 -41.18
C LEU A 20 -1.43 -20.43 -40.52
N TYR A 21 -2.05 -20.57 -39.35
CA TYR A 21 -2.36 -19.41 -38.52
C TYR A 21 -1.11 -19.07 -37.71
N PRO A 22 -0.40 -17.95 -37.99
CA PRO A 22 0.57 -17.45 -37.04
C PRO A 22 -0.15 -17.35 -35.69
N GLY A 23 0.47 -17.94 -34.67
CA GLY A 23 -0.14 -18.21 -33.38
C GLY A 23 -1.00 -17.06 -32.90
N ILE A 24 -2.15 -17.42 -32.30
CA ILE A 24 -2.86 -16.55 -31.36
C ILE A 24 -1.78 -15.86 -30.54
N GLN A 25 -1.55 -14.58 -30.80
CA GLN A 25 -0.75 -13.75 -29.95
C GLN A 25 -1.52 -13.77 -28.64
N VAL A 26 -1.02 -14.54 -27.67
CA VAL A 26 -1.41 -14.37 -26.29
C VAL A 26 -0.96 -12.95 -25.98
N LEU A 27 -1.89 -12.00 -26.09
CA LEU A 27 -1.71 -10.67 -25.55
C LEU A 27 -1.45 -10.91 -24.07
N ALA A 28 -0.19 -10.74 -23.67
CA ALA A 28 0.19 -10.68 -22.27
C ALA A 28 -0.79 -9.71 -21.62
N GLN A 29 -1.40 -10.12 -20.50
CA GLN A 29 -2.31 -9.28 -19.76
C GLN A 29 -1.56 -7.99 -19.38
N ASP A 30 -1.83 -6.90 -20.09
CA ASP A 30 -1.61 -5.56 -19.57
C ASP A 30 -2.39 -5.49 -18.24
N GLY A 31 -1.69 -5.51 -17.10
CA GLY A 31 -2.38 -5.35 -15.83
C GLY A 31 -1.74 -5.89 -14.57
N LEU A 32 -0.50 -6.38 -14.58
CA LEU A 32 0.29 -6.47 -13.35
C LEU A 32 1.09 -5.18 -13.15
N ALA A 33 0.40 -4.04 -13.12
CA ALA A 33 1.00 -2.81 -12.62
C ALA A 33 1.05 -2.93 -11.10
N LEU A 34 2.25 -2.93 -10.54
CA LEU A 34 2.44 -2.75 -9.09
C LEU A 34 1.84 -1.39 -8.71
N GLU A 35 0.98 -1.38 -7.69
CA GLU A 35 0.47 -0.14 -7.12
C GLU A 35 1.66 0.63 -6.54
N GLU A 36 1.97 1.77 -7.15
CA GLU A 36 3.03 2.64 -6.67
C GLU A 36 2.52 3.47 -5.50
N ILE A 37 3.17 3.34 -4.34
CA ILE A 37 2.85 4.11 -3.15
C ILE A 37 3.82 5.30 -3.07
N VAL A 38 3.31 6.48 -3.40
CA VAL A 38 4.03 7.75 -3.26
C VAL A 38 3.80 8.33 -1.87
N VAL A 39 4.89 8.69 -1.20
CA VAL A 39 4.89 9.26 0.16
C VAL A 39 5.55 10.64 0.19
N THR A 40 5.26 11.42 1.23
CA THR A 40 5.88 12.76 1.44
C THR A 40 6.64 12.88 2.76
N ALA A 41 6.76 11.80 3.51
CA ALA A 41 7.51 11.67 4.76
C ALA A 41 8.93 12.27 4.70
N THR A 42 9.58 12.20 3.55
CA THR A 42 10.94 12.73 3.30
C THR A 42 10.95 14.19 2.84
N LYS A 43 9.82 14.89 2.94
CA LYS A 43 9.56 16.27 2.44
C LYS A 43 9.66 16.42 0.92
N ARG A 44 9.61 15.29 0.20
CA ARG A 44 9.56 15.22 -1.25
C ARG A 44 8.66 14.05 -1.61
N GLU A 45 7.94 14.16 -2.73
CA GLU A 45 7.21 13.03 -3.29
C GLU A 45 8.22 11.98 -3.76
N SER A 46 8.10 10.76 -3.24
CA SER A 46 8.99 9.65 -3.60
C SER A 46 8.24 8.33 -3.46
N SER A 47 8.57 7.37 -4.33
CA SER A 47 8.09 6.00 -4.19
C SER A 47 8.70 5.36 -2.95
N ILE A 48 7.92 4.57 -2.22
CA ILE A 48 8.41 3.82 -1.05
C ILE A 48 9.58 2.88 -1.40
N GLN A 49 9.68 2.46 -2.67
CA GLN A 49 10.74 1.57 -3.15
C GLN A 49 12.09 2.27 -3.34
N ASP A 50 12.10 3.60 -3.48
CA ASP A 50 13.30 4.41 -3.74
C ASP A 50 13.89 5.05 -2.46
N ILE A 51 13.20 4.93 -1.32
CA ILE A 51 13.61 5.55 -0.07
C ILE A 51 14.57 4.63 0.69
N ALA A 52 15.77 5.13 1.00
CA ALA A 52 16.81 4.39 1.75
C ALA A 52 16.55 4.28 3.27
N LEU A 53 15.34 4.58 3.72
CA LEU A 53 14.89 4.53 5.12
C LEU A 53 13.65 3.63 5.20
N GLN A 54 13.43 3.00 6.35
CA GLN A 54 12.20 2.24 6.57
C GLN A 54 11.02 3.22 6.67
N VAL A 55 10.21 3.28 5.62
CA VAL A 55 8.93 3.98 5.59
C VAL A 55 7.80 2.96 5.50
N GLN A 56 6.70 3.23 6.17
CA GLN A 56 5.46 2.47 6.09
C GLN A 56 4.34 3.44 5.76
N ALA A 57 3.42 3.04 4.89
CA ALA A 57 2.31 3.89 4.49
C ALA A 57 1.01 3.10 4.34
N ILE A 58 -0.09 3.72 4.75
CA ILE A 58 -1.45 3.20 4.55
C ILE A 58 -2.24 4.25 3.77
N ASN A 59 -2.73 3.89 2.59
CA ASN A 59 -3.49 4.78 1.71
C ASN A 59 -4.93 4.98 2.19
N GLN A 60 -5.60 6.03 1.70
CA GLN A 60 -6.98 6.37 2.04
C GLN A 60 -7.96 5.20 1.85
N GLN A 61 -7.83 4.45 0.75
CA GLN A 61 -8.75 3.36 0.45
C GLN A 61 -8.64 2.24 1.49
N THR A 62 -7.42 1.93 1.91
CA THR A 62 -7.15 0.94 2.95
C THR A 62 -7.66 1.40 4.32
N LEU A 63 -7.45 2.68 4.67
CA LEU A 63 -8.02 3.29 5.89
C LEU A 63 -9.55 3.23 5.91
N LYS A 64 -10.20 3.50 4.77
CA LYS A 64 -11.65 3.39 4.60
C LYS A 64 -12.13 1.95 4.71
N ASN A 65 -11.47 1.01 4.04
CA ASN A 65 -11.83 -0.40 4.03
C ASN A 65 -11.75 -1.02 5.43
N MET A 66 -10.76 -0.63 6.24
CA MET A 66 -10.67 -1.09 7.64
C MET A 66 -11.62 -0.36 8.59
N GLY A 67 -12.34 0.68 8.11
CA GLY A 67 -13.21 1.51 8.93
C GLY A 67 -12.46 2.26 10.04
N ALA A 68 -11.20 2.63 9.79
CA ALA A 68 -10.37 3.26 10.81
C ALA A 68 -10.90 4.65 11.17
N LYS A 69 -11.02 4.90 12.46
CA LYS A 69 -11.54 6.16 13.02
C LYS A 69 -10.46 6.90 13.79
N ASN A 70 -9.65 6.15 14.53
CA ASN A 70 -8.66 6.68 15.44
C ASN A 70 -7.26 6.11 15.15
N MET A 71 -6.25 6.58 15.87
CA MET A 71 -4.86 6.24 15.59
C MET A 71 -4.52 4.77 15.88
N GLU A 72 -5.18 4.17 16.87
CA GLU A 72 -4.99 2.77 17.25
C GLU A 72 -5.47 1.82 16.16
N ASP A 73 -6.45 2.25 15.36
CA ASP A 73 -7.07 1.42 14.33
C ASP A 73 -6.10 1.07 13.19
N PHE A 74 -5.20 2.00 12.85
CA PHE A 74 -4.18 1.78 11.83
C PHE A 74 -2.86 1.30 12.43
N ALA A 75 -2.54 1.68 13.67
CA ALA A 75 -1.26 1.35 14.32
C ALA A 75 -1.01 -0.16 14.39
N ARG A 76 -2.06 -0.97 14.57
CA ARG A 76 -1.98 -2.44 14.53
C ARG A 76 -1.47 -3.04 13.22
N PHE A 77 -1.49 -2.26 12.13
CA PHE A 77 -1.00 -2.67 10.81
C PHE A 77 0.38 -2.07 10.47
N MET A 78 0.95 -1.27 11.37
CA MET A 78 2.25 -0.62 11.18
C MET A 78 3.26 -1.15 12.20
N PRO A 79 4.05 -2.20 11.87
CA PRO A 79 5.13 -2.68 12.70
C PRO A 79 5.99 -1.57 13.32
N GLY A 80 6.20 -1.66 14.64
CA GLY A 80 6.99 -0.69 15.38
C GLY A 80 6.25 0.61 15.72
N VAL A 81 4.97 0.75 15.34
CA VAL A 81 4.09 1.82 15.82
C VAL A 81 3.16 1.24 16.89
N ASN A 82 3.14 1.84 18.06
CA ASN A 82 2.15 1.55 19.09
C ASN A 82 1.52 2.86 19.57
N VAL A 83 0.21 2.85 19.77
CA VAL A 83 -0.55 4.03 20.22
C VAL A 83 -1.24 3.67 21.52
N VAL A 84 -0.91 4.41 22.56
CA VAL A 84 -1.56 4.33 23.87
C VAL A 84 -2.56 5.48 23.94
N ALA A 85 -3.82 5.14 23.71
CA ALA A 85 -4.93 6.10 23.71
C ALA A 85 -5.21 6.64 25.11
N GLY A 86 -5.24 7.95 25.26
CA GLY A 86 -5.84 8.65 26.40
C GLY A 86 -7.13 9.35 25.99
N VAL A 87 -7.80 9.95 26.98
CA VAL A 87 -9.09 10.63 26.77
C VAL A 87 -8.94 11.88 25.89
N THR A 88 -7.86 12.62 26.08
CA THR A 88 -7.61 13.90 25.39
C THR A 88 -6.46 13.81 24.41
N ASP A 89 -5.43 13.04 24.77
CA ASP A 89 -4.19 12.85 24.05
C ASP A 89 -3.83 11.37 23.97
N SER A 90 -2.89 11.05 23.09
CA SER A 90 -2.30 9.73 22.91
C SER A 90 -0.79 9.80 23.10
N THR A 91 -0.20 8.68 23.50
CA THR A 91 1.24 8.47 23.44
C THR A 91 1.56 7.51 22.30
N VAL A 92 2.33 7.98 21.33
CA VAL A 92 2.85 7.18 20.23
C VAL A 92 4.22 6.65 20.63
N VAL A 93 4.36 5.33 20.68
CA VAL A 93 5.64 4.66 20.84
C VAL A 93 6.09 4.19 19.47
N PHE A 94 7.19 4.75 18.99
CA PHE A 94 7.75 4.41 17.68
C PHE A 94 9.08 3.69 17.84
N ARG A 95 9.22 2.52 17.21
CA ARG A 95 10.40 1.63 17.30
C ARG A 95 10.85 1.33 18.74
N GLY A 96 9.91 1.29 19.68
CA GLY A 96 10.17 1.04 21.11
C GLY A 96 10.72 2.24 21.89
N ALA A 97 10.84 3.42 21.26
CA ALA A 97 11.25 4.64 21.95
C ALA A 97 10.07 5.20 22.76
N ILE A 98 10.18 5.15 24.08
CA ILE A 98 9.12 5.52 25.02
C ILE A 98 9.38 6.93 25.55
N THR A 99 8.36 7.76 25.48
CA THR A 99 8.33 9.08 26.12
C THR A 99 8.15 8.92 27.64
N GLY A 100 8.96 9.61 28.43
CA GLY A 100 8.82 9.64 29.88
C GLY A 100 7.49 10.26 30.34
N ALA A 101 7.00 9.87 31.52
CA ALA A 101 5.74 10.40 32.04
C ALA A 101 5.87 11.88 32.48
N GLY A 102 4.84 12.68 32.19
CA GLY A 102 4.69 14.06 32.67
C GLY A 102 5.11 15.15 31.67
N TYR A 103 4.64 16.37 31.91
CA TYR A 103 4.80 17.54 31.02
C TYR A 103 6.23 18.13 30.93
N ILE A 104 7.22 17.40 31.42
CA ILE A 104 8.64 17.78 31.44
C ILE A 104 9.49 16.87 30.55
N ALA A 105 8.94 15.74 30.10
CA ALA A 105 9.63 14.83 29.20
C ALA A 105 9.50 15.30 27.75
N ALA A 106 10.63 15.32 27.03
CA ALA A 106 10.61 15.49 25.59
C ALA A 106 10.02 14.24 24.92
N SER A 107 9.19 14.44 23.91
CA SER A 107 8.59 13.33 23.16
C SER A 107 9.66 12.59 22.36
N THR A 108 9.69 11.26 22.45
CA THR A 108 10.62 10.42 21.67
C THR A 108 10.14 10.16 20.24
N SER A 109 8.86 10.41 20.00
CA SER A 109 8.20 10.32 18.70
C SER A 109 7.40 11.60 18.46
N SER A 110 7.14 11.89 17.19
CA SER A 110 6.38 13.07 16.79
C SER A 110 5.36 12.71 15.70
N VAL A 111 4.14 13.19 15.88
CA VAL A 111 3.07 13.19 14.90
C VAL A 111 3.05 14.53 14.17
N TYR A 112 2.94 14.45 12.84
CA TYR A 112 2.82 15.58 11.93
C TYR A 112 1.51 15.46 11.15
N LEU A 113 0.91 16.61 10.82
CA LEU A 113 -0.20 16.71 9.88
C LEU A 113 0.19 17.73 8.82
N ASP A 114 0.26 17.30 7.56
CA ASP A 114 0.71 18.13 6.44
C ASP A 114 2.01 18.88 6.76
N GLU A 115 3.00 18.15 7.29
CA GLU A 115 4.32 18.66 7.70
C GLU A 115 4.33 19.60 8.92
N LEU A 116 3.16 19.93 9.47
CA LEU A 116 3.04 20.70 10.70
C LEU A 116 3.14 19.79 11.92
N PRO A 117 4.03 20.08 12.89
CA PRO A 117 4.14 19.28 14.10
C PRO A 117 2.88 19.46 14.94
N LEU A 118 2.22 18.35 15.28
CA LEU A 118 1.11 18.34 16.23
C LEU A 118 1.54 17.95 17.65
N THR A 119 2.76 17.44 17.79
CA THR A 119 3.27 16.91 19.05
C THR A 119 3.58 18.02 20.04
N THR A 120 3.12 17.85 21.28
CA THR A 120 3.41 18.73 22.40
C THR A 120 4.33 18.02 23.41
N THR A 121 4.56 18.61 24.57
CA THR A 121 5.48 18.07 25.59
C THR A 121 4.98 16.73 26.13
N GLY A 122 5.43 15.66 25.50
CA GLY A 122 5.23 14.27 25.93
C GLY A 122 3.96 13.59 25.40
N SER A 123 3.09 14.34 24.72
CA SER A 123 1.77 13.88 24.28
C SER A 123 1.48 14.27 22.82
N GLN A 124 0.63 13.49 22.15
CA GLN A 124 0.16 13.75 20.79
C GLN A 124 -1.36 13.87 20.79
N PRO A 125 -1.96 14.81 20.03
CA PRO A 125 -3.41 14.90 19.95
C PRO A 125 -4.01 13.68 19.27
N ASN A 126 -5.24 13.35 19.65
CA ASN A 126 -6.01 12.30 18.98
C ASN A 126 -6.42 12.77 17.57
N VAL A 127 -5.86 12.16 16.54
CA VAL A 127 -6.19 12.45 15.14
C VAL A 127 -7.30 11.53 14.66
N ARG A 128 -8.33 12.11 14.04
CA ARG A 128 -9.41 11.35 13.39
C ARG A 128 -9.06 11.09 11.93
N LEU A 129 -9.30 9.86 11.47
CA LEU A 129 -8.92 9.43 10.12
C LEU A 129 -9.96 9.69 9.02
N VAL A 130 -11.09 10.31 9.36
CA VAL A 130 -12.22 10.47 8.41
C VAL A 130 -11.85 11.23 7.14
N ASP A 131 -10.96 12.23 7.25
CA ASP A 131 -10.55 13.12 6.17
C ASP A 131 -9.04 13.03 5.89
N ILE A 132 -8.44 11.86 6.16
CA ILE A 132 -7.00 11.63 5.98
C ILE A 132 -6.74 10.91 4.65
N ALA A 133 -5.88 11.48 3.81
CA ALA A 133 -5.50 10.91 2.53
C ALA A 133 -4.54 9.70 2.66
N ARG A 134 -3.67 9.72 3.67
CA ARG A 134 -2.76 8.61 3.99
C ARG A 134 -2.14 8.81 5.36
N VAL A 135 -1.65 7.72 5.93
CA VAL A 135 -0.80 7.73 7.12
C VAL A 135 0.56 7.19 6.74
N GLU A 136 1.62 7.85 7.20
CA GLU A 136 3.01 7.47 6.95
C GLU A 136 3.78 7.42 8.27
N ALA A 137 4.68 6.44 8.42
CA ALA A 137 5.60 6.34 9.56
C ALA A 137 7.02 6.06 9.08
N LEU A 138 7.99 6.80 9.64
CA LEU A 138 9.41 6.74 9.30
C LEU A 138 10.31 7.06 10.49
#